data_AF-A0A7Y7YPP5-F1
#
_entry.id   AF-A0A7Y7YPP5-F1
#
_cell.length_a   1.000
_cell.length_b   1.000
_cell.length_c   1.000
_cell.angle_alpha   90.00
_cell.angle_beta   90.00
_cell.angle_gamma   90.00
#
_symmetry.space_group_name_H-M   'P 1'
#
loop_
_entity.id
_entity.type
_entity.pdbx_description
1 polymer ?
#
loop_
_entity_poly.entity_id
_entity_poly.type
_entity_poly.pdbx_seq_one_letter_code
_entity_poly.pdbx_strand_id
1 'polypeptide(L)' 'MSGFELRLWRRGFNWDQERAAEELGISLRTYKRYENAKEISKLIELATFALTMIQRGCDV' A
#
# COMPACT_ATOMS: atom_id res chain seq x y z
N MET A 1 -6.23 -3.59 -8.25
CA MET A 1 -5.39 -2.41 -8.57
C MET A 1 -4.04 -2.89 -9.13
N SER A 2 -3.39 -2.07 -9.94
CA SER A 2 -2.05 -2.31 -10.49
C SER A 2 -0.94 -1.92 -9.50
N GLY A 3 0.28 -2.40 -9.75
CA GLY A 3 1.46 -1.98 -8.98
C GLY A 3 1.76 -0.48 -9.08
N PHE A 4 1.41 0.14 -10.21
CA PHE A 4 1.50 1.58 -10.40
C PHE A 4 0.56 2.34 -9.45
N GLU A 5 -0.69 1.90 -9.33
CA GLU A 5 -1.66 2.48 -8.40
C GLU A 5 -1.22 2.31 -6.93
N LEU A 6 -0.65 1.15 -6.59
CA LEU A 6 -0.07 0.92 -5.26
C LEU A 6 1.06 1.91 -4.93
N ARG A 7 1.93 2.21 -5.92
CA ARG A 7 2.98 3.22 -5.77
C ARG A 7 2.41 4.62 -5.54
N LEU A 8 1.35 4.98 -6.27
CA LEU A 8 0.67 6.27 -6.08
C LEU A 8 0.03 6.36 -4.70
N TRP A 9 -0.62 5.30 -4.25
CA TRP A 9 -1.25 5.22 -2.93
C TRP A 9 -0.27 5.55 -1.80
N ARG A 10 0.88 4.87 -1.70
CA ARG A 10 1.84 5.16 -0.62
C ARG A 10 2.46 6.57 -0.73
N ARG A 11 2.64 7.09 -1.95
CA ARG A 11 3.12 8.47 -2.14
C ARG A 11 2.08 9.48 -1.69
N GLY A 12 0.79 9.17 -1.79
CA GLY A 12 -0.29 9.97 -1.23
C GLY A 12 -0.22 10.10 0.30
N PHE A 13 0.39 9.14 0.98
CA PHE A 13 0.70 9.21 2.42
C PHE A 13 2.11 9.73 2.74
N ASN A 14 2.86 10.16 1.72
CA ASN A 14 4.27 10.53 1.84
C ASN A 14 5.16 9.40 2.41
N TRP A 15 4.82 8.14 2.12
CA TRP A 15 5.57 6.97 2.54
C TRP A 15 6.59 6.53 1.49
N ASP A 16 7.77 6.13 1.98
CA ASP A 16 8.70 5.32 1.20
C ASP A 16 8.21 3.86 1.10
N GLN A 17 9.01 3.01 0.42
CA GLN A 17 8.64 1.60 0.26
C GLN A 17 8.77 0.80 1.55
N GLU A 18 9.64 1.22 2.48
CA GLU A 18 9.87 0.52 3.74
C GLU A 18 8.70 0.75 4.69
N ARG A 19 8.29 2.01 4.86
CA ARG A 19 7.11 2.36 5.66
C ARG A 19 5.84 1.72 5.11
N ALA A 20 5.63 1.72 3.79
CA ALA A 20 4.46 1.09 3.21
C ALA A 20 4.45 -0.44 3.39
N ALA A 21 5.61 -1.09 3.37
CA ALA A 21 5.74 -2.52 3.64
C ALA A 21 5.46 -2.84 5.12
N GLU A 22 5.97 -2.01 6.03
CA GLU A 22 5.70 -2.08 7.47
C GLU A 22 4.21 -1.97 7.78
N GLU A 23 3.52 -0.95 7.25
CA GLU A 23 2.08 -0.73 7.45
C GLU A 23 1.22 -1.88 6.91
N LEU A 24 1.66 -2.51 5.82
CA LEU A 24 1.00 -3.69 5.26
C LEU A 24 1.41 -5.01 5.93
N GLY A 25 2.36 -4.99 6.86
CA GLY A 25 2.85 -6.19 7.55
C GLY A 25 3.55 -7.19 6.63
N ILE A 26 4.20 -6.72 5.57
CA ILE A 26 4.89 -7.57 4.57
C ILE A 26 6.37 -7.19 4.43
N SER A 27 7.16 -8.09 3.85
CA SER A 27 8.57 -7.78 3.57
C SER A 27 8.72 -6.69 2.50
N LEU A 28 9.77 -5.88 2.60
CA LEU A 28 10.14 -4.90 1.57
C LEU A 28 10.30 -5.55 0.18
N ARG A 29 10.84 -6.77 0.14
CA ARG A 29 10.98 -7.55 -1.10
C ARG A 29 9.61 -7.79 -1.75
N THR A 30 8.64 -8.24 -0.96
CA THR A 30 7.26 -8.48 -1.41
C THR A 30 6.63 -7.19 -1.93
N TYR A 31 6.78 -6.10 -1.18
CA TYR A 31 6.24 -4.79 -1.57
C TYR A 31 6.82 -4.30 -2.92
N LYS A 32 8.15 -4.37 -3.09
CA LYS A 32 8.82 -4.02 -4.35
C LYS A 32 8.32 -4.87 -5.52
N ARG A 33 8.04 -6.16 -5.31
CA ARG A 33 7.45 -7.03 -6.34
C ARG A 33 6.04 -6.56 -6.72
N TYR A 34 5.22 -6.17 -5.74
CA TYR A 34 3.85 -5.70 -6.02
C TYR A 34 3.82 -4.39 -6.80
N GLU A 35 4.70 -3.43 -6.52
CA GLU A 35 4.75 -2.18 -7.31
C GLU A 35 5.06 -2.39 -8.79
N ASN A 36 5.74 -3.48 -9.13
CA ASN A 36 6.08 -3.82 -10.51
C ASN A 36 5.11 -4.84 -11.13
N ALA A 37 4.08 -5.28 -10.40
CA ALA A 37 3.09 -6.21 -10.90
C ALA A 37 2.04 -5.51 -11.76
N LYS A 38 1.61 -6.18 -12.83
CA LYS A 38 0.49 -5.70 -13.67
C LYS A 38 -0.79 -5.56 -12.84
N GLU A 39 -1.05 -6.52 -11.97
CA GLU A 39 -2.10 -6.48 -10.96
C GLU A 39 -1.61 -7.06 -9.64
N ILE A 40 -2.07 -6.50 -8.53
CA ILE A 40 -1.82 -7.02 -7.18
C ILE A 40 -3.01 -7.88 -6.72
N SER A 41 -2.80 -8.73 -5.72
CA SER A 41 -3.88 -9.57 -5.20
C SER A 41 -4.98 -8.73 -4.54
N LYS A 42 -6.22 -9.23 -4.60
CA LYS A 42 -7.37 -8.56 -3.97
C LYS A 42 -7.17 -8.34 -2.46
N LEU A 43 -6.42 -9.22 -1.80
CA LEU A 43 -6.05 -9.07 -0.40
C LEU A 43 -5.29 -7.76 -0.13
N ILE A 44 -4.28 -7.45 -0.94
CA ILE A 44 -3.50 -6.21 -0.76
C ILE A 44 -4.35 -4.99 -1.10
N GLU A 45 -5.18 -5.08 -2.14
CA GLU A 45 -6.12 -4.01 -2.47
C GLU A 45 -7.04 -3.68 -1.28
N LEU A 46 -7.63 -4.70 -0.64
CA LEU A 46 -8.47 -4.50 0.54
C LEU A 46 -7.67 -3.96 1.74
N ALA A 47 -6.44 -4.42 1.95
CA ALA A 47 -5.57 -3.91 3.01
C ALA A 47 -5.24 -2.42 2.81
N THR A 48 -4.91 -1.99 1.58
CA THR A 48 -4.67 -0.58 1.26
C THR A 48 -5.92 0.29 1.48
N PHE A 49 -7.10 -0.25 1.16
CA PHE A 49 -8.36 0.44 1.42
C PHE A 49 -8.60 0.61 2.93
N ALA A 50 -8.44 -0.46 3.71
CA ALA A 50 -8.59 -0.42 5.16
C ALA A 50 -7.60 0.57 5.81
N LEU A 51 -6.33 0.54 5.43
CA LEU A 51 -5.33 1.50 5.91
C LEU A 51 -5.69 2.93 5.55
N THR A 52 -6.21 3.18 4.35
CA THR A 52 -6.65 4.53 3.95
C THR A 52 -7.77 5.05 4.86
N MET A 53 -8.72 4.18 5.21
CA MET A 53 -9.81 4.54 6.12
C MET A 53 -9.31 4.82 7.54
N ILE A 54 -8.36 4.01 8.03
CA ILE A 54 -7.75 4.22 9.36
C ILE A 54 -6.98 5.54 9.40
N GLN A 55 -6.11 5.79 8.43
CA GLN A 55 -5.25 6.98 8.39
C GLN A 55 -6.04 8.28 8.21
N ARG A 56 -7.19 8.24 7.53
CA ARG A 56 -8.08 9.41 7.35
C ARG A 56 -9.13 9.55 8.46
N GLY A 57 -9.33 8.52 9.28
CA GLY A 57 -10.31 8.49 10.35
C GLY A 57 -9.83 9.04 11.69
N CYS A 58 -8.62 9.61 11.77
CA CYS A 58 -8.06 10.24 12.97
C CYS A 58 -8.25 11.78 13.02
N ASP A 59 -9.24 12.31 12.29
CA ASP A 59 -9.73 13.69 12.41
C ASP A 59 -11.17 13.71 12.99
N VAL A 60 -11.44 12.95 14.06
CA VAL A 60 -12.70 13.01 14.82
C VAL A 60 -12.47 13.16 16.32
#